data_AF-A0A7X7M6T7-F1
#
_entry.id   AF-A0A7X7M6T7-F1
#
_cell.length_a   1.000
_cell.length_b   1.000
_cell.length_c   1.000
_cell.angle_alpha   90.00
_cell.angle_beta   90.00
_cell.angle_gamma   90.00
#
_symmetry.space_group_name_H-M   'P 1'
#
loop_
_entity.id
_entity.type
_entity.pdbx_description
1 polymer ?
#
loop_
_entity_poly.entity_id
_entity_poly.type
_entity_poly.pdbx_seq_one_letter_code
_entity_poly.pdbx_strand_id
1 'polypeptide(L)'
;MLPQIRPRACAIALFGSAILAFGLYHIHSFSGITEGGGLGLTLLLYHWFNISPAISAFAFNFICYAFGWKVLGKDFIAYSIIAGLGFSAFYAIFERFDPLWPGLVNLPLLAAVLGAVFVGVGVGLCVRIGGAPCADDALAMGFVKLTRLKIQWIYLISDVVVLGLSATYIPINRLAYSLLSVVLSGQLVGLMQRIRLPKAVGKERIKADSESACANPDDQCGDSESACAKPDDQCGDSESACAKPDDQHGDSESACAKPDDQCGDSESACAKPDDQ
;
A
#
# COMPACT_ATOMS: atom_id res chain seq x y z
N MET A 1 22.28 12.91 -6.10
CA MET A 1 21.78 11.58 -6.50
C MET A 1 20.53 11.75 -7.34
N LEU A 2 20.61 11.37 -8.61
CA LEU A 2 19.47 11.32 -9.54
C LEU A 2 18.69 10.01 -9.30
N PRO A 3 17.37 9.98 -9.55
CA PRO A 3 16.56 8.77 -9.40
C PRO A 3 17.01 7.69 -10.39
N GLN A 4 17.16 6.44 -9.94
CA GLN A 4 17.50 5.32 -10.83
C GLN A 4 16.24 4.76 -11.50
N ILE A 5 15.80 5.48 -12.53
CA ILE A 5 14.63 5.15 -13.36
C ILE A 5 14.93 3.89 -14.18
N ARG A 6 14.09 2.86 -14.06
CA ARG A 6 14.26 1.59 -14.79
C ARG A 6 13.22 1.45 -15.93
N PRO A 7 13.64 1.13 -17.17
CA PRO A 7 12.76 1.21 -18.34
C PRO A 7 11.55 0.27 -18.27
N ARG A 8 11.69 -0.90 -17.65
CA ARG A 8 10.57 -1.84 -17.44
C ARG A 8 9.49 -1.25 -16.53
N ALA A 9 9.86 -0.48 -15.51
CA ALA A 9 8.89 0.20 -14.65
C ALA A 9 8.20 1.34 -15.40
N CYS A 10 8.92 2.11 -16.22
CA CYS A 10 8.34 3.14 -17.08
C CYS A 10 7.33 2.55 -18.08
N ALA A 11 7.63 1.41 -18.70
CA ALA A 11 6.69 0.74 -19.60
C ALA A 11 5.40 0.32 -18.89
N ILE A 12 5.50 -0.21 -17.66
CA ILE A 12 4.34 -0.53 -16.82
C ILE A 12 3.56 0.73 -16.43
N ALA A 13 4.25 1.84 -16.12
CA ALA A 13 3.64 3.14 -15.83
C ALA A 13 2.81 3.64 -17.01
N LEU A 14 3.43 3.70 -18.20
CA LEU A 14 2.77 4.18 -19.42
C LEU A 14 1.59 3.29 -19.80
N PHE A 15 1.72 1.96 -19.65
CA PHE A 15 0.63 1.04 -19.95
C PHE A 15 -0.53 1.15 -18.95
N GLY A 16 -0.25 1.28 -17.64
CA GLY A 16 -1.26 1.54 -16.62
C GLY A 16 -1.98 2.88 -16.86
N SER A 17 -1.22 3.93 -17.17
CA SER A 17 -1.77 5.24 -17.52
C SER A 17 -2.59 5.25 -18.82
N ALA A 18 -2.25 4.42 -19.81
CA ALA A 18 -3.06 4.25 -21.02
C ALA A 18 -4.41 3.58 -20.71
N ILE A 19 -4.41 2.52 -19.89
CA ILE A 19 -5.64 1.84 -19.44
C ILE A 19 -6.52 2.81 -18.63
N LEU A 20 -5.90 3.59 -17.72
CA LEU A 20 -6.59 4.60 -16.93
C LEU A 20 -7.22 5.68 -17.81
N ALA A 21 -6.44 6.30 -18.71
CA ALA A 21 -6.93 7.32 -19.62
C ALA A 21 -8.06 6.81 -20.54
N PHE A 22 -7.96 5.57 -21.00
CA PHE A 22 -9.01 4.93 -21.79
C PHE A 22 -10.32 4.83 -21.00
N GLY A 23 -10.24 4.34 -19.76
CA GLY A 23 -11.39 4.19 -18.87
C GLY A 23 -12.03 5.53 -18.49
N LEU A 24 -11.22 6.54 -18.15
CA LEU A 24 -11.74 7.87 -17.80
C LEU A 24 -12.46 8.51 -18.98
N TYR A 25 -11.81 8.58 -20.14
CA TYR A 25 -12.40 9.24 -21.31
C TYR A 25 -13.64 8.50 -21.83
N HIS A 26 -13.54 7.20 -22.12
CA HIS A 26 -14.62 6.49 -22.83
C HIS A 26 -15.80 6.10 -21.93
N ILE A 27 -15.62 6.06 -20.60
CA ILE A 27 -16.64 5.53 -19.67
C ILE A 27 -17.06 6.58 -18.63
N HIS A 28 -16.14 7.12 -17.83
CA HIS A 28 -16.52 8.05 -16.76
C HIS A 28 -16.97 9.42 -17.29
N SER A 29 -16.24 10.04 -18.23
CA SER A 29 -16.55 11.39 -18.73
C SER A 29 -17.96 11.52 -19.35
N PHE A 30 -18.52 10.45 -19.93
CA PHE A 30 -19.85 10.47 -20.57
C PHE A 30 -20.98 9.91 -19.69
N SER A 31 -20.69 8.99 -18.78
CA SER A 31 -21.73 8.38 -17.92
C SER A 31 -22.27 9.32 -16.84
N GLY A 32 -21.60 10.44 -16.59
CA GLY A 32 -22.01 11.42 -15.58
C GLY A 32 -21.96 10.89 -14.15
N ILE A 33 -21.20 9.81 -13.95
CA ILE A 33 -20.78 9.24 -12.68
C ILE A 33 -19.57 10.05 -12.23
N THR A 34 -19.66 10.71 -11.07
CA THR A 34 -18.52 11.43 -10.52
C THR A 34 -17.53 10.45 -9.92
N GLU A 35 -16.25 10.59 -10.26
CA GLU A 35 -15.18 9.92 -9.55
C GLU A 35 -15.02 10.49 -8.14
N GLY A 36 -14.48 9.67 -7.24
CA GLY A 36 -14.11 10.09 -5.89
C GLY A 36 -12.87 10.99 -5.87
N GLY A 37 -12.17 10.98 -4.74
CA GLY A 37 -10.85 11.58 -4.60
C GLY A 37 -10.77 13.05 -5.03
N GLY A 38 -9.76 13.35 -5.86
CA GLY A 38 -9.39 14.71 -6.21
C GLY A 38 -10.45 15.44 -7.04
N LEU A 39 -11.06 14.76 -8.02
CA LEU A 39 -12.06 15.38 -8.89
C LEU A 39 -13.33 15.74 -8.10
N GLY A 40 -13.88 14.80 -7.33
CA GLY A 40 -15.03 15.07 -6.46
C GLY A 40 -14.78 16.19 -5.45
N LEU A 41 -13.57 16.26 -4.87
CA LEU A 41 -13.20 17.31 -3.94
C LEU A 41 -13.16 18.71 -4.59
N THR A 42 -12.60 18.83 -5.81
CA THR A 42 -12.56 20.12 -6.51
C THR A 42 -13.95 20.63 -6.88
N LEU A 43 -14.88 19.73 -7.23
CA LEU A 43 -16.28 20.05 -7.53
C LEU A 43 -17.05 20.49 -6.29
N LEU A 44 -16.80 19.83 -5.14
CA LEU A 44 -17.33 20.23 -3.84
C LEU A 44 -16.83 21.62 -3.42
N LEU A 45 -15.53 21.90 -3.57
CA LEU A 45 -14.95 23.21 -3.27
C LEU A 45 -15.57 24.32 -4.14
N TYR A 46 -15.85 24.03 -5.41
CA TYR A 46 -16.56 24.94 -6.29
C TYR A 46 -18.01 25.19 -5.81
N HIS A 47 -18.75 24.14 -5.45
CA HIS A 47 -20.14 24.30 -5.02
C HIS A 47 -20.28 25.08 -3.70
N TRP A 48 -19.44 24.77 -2.70
CA TRP A 48 -19.53 25.38 -1.37
C TRP A 48 -18.84 26.75 -1.26
N PHE A 49 -17.67 26.91 -1.87
CA PHE A 49 -16.85 28.12 -1.71
C PHE A 49 -16.76 28.98 -2.99
N ASN A 50 -17.40 28.57 -4.09
CA ASN A 50 -17.28 29.22 -5.42
C ASN A 50 -15.83 29.35 -5.92
N ILE A 51 -14.91 28.53 -5.39
CA ILE A 51 -13.51 28.50 -5.82
C ILE A 51 -13.43 27.77 -7.17
N SER A 52 -12.92 28.44 -8.19
CA SER A 52 -12.75 27.87 -9.53
C SER A 52 -12.03 26.51 -9.48
N PRO A 53 -12.57 25.45 -10.14
CA PRO A 53 -11.95 24.13 -10.19
C PRO A 53 -10.49 24.14 -10.64
N ALA A 54 -10.09 25.07 -11.51
CA ALA A 54 -8.70 25.21 -11.95
C ALA A 54 -7.75 25.57 -10.80
N ILE A 55 -8.18 26.45 -9.89
CA ILE A 55 -7.37 26.90 -8.74
C ILE A 55 -7.34 25.80 -7.67
N SER A 56 -8.49 25.22 -7.34
CA SER A 56 -8.58 24.15 -6.34
C SER A 56 -7.86 22.88 -6.79
N ALA A 57 -7.97 22.48 -8.07
CA ALA A 57 -7.22 21.35 -8.62
C ALA A 57 -5.71 21.60 -8.63
N PHE A 58 -5.25 22.79 -9.04
CA PHE A 58 -3.83 23.11 -9.02
C PHE A 58 -3.25 23.07 -7.60
N ALA A 59 -3.93 23.68 -6.63
CA ALA A 59 -3.53 23.66 -5.22
C ALA A 59 -3.55 22.24 -4.64
N PHE A 60 -4.62 21.47 -4.87
CA PHE A 60 -4.73 20.08 -4.42
C PHE A 60 -3.63 19.21 -5.01
N ASN A 61 -3.40 19.28 -6.32
CA ASN A 61 -2.34 18.54 -7.00
C ASN A 61 -0.97 18.85 -6.42
N PHE A 62 -0.65 20.13 -6.23
CA PHE A 62 0.62 20.55 -5.64
C PHE A 62 0.80 20.03 -4.21
N ILE A 63 -0.22 20.16 -3.35
CA ILE A 63 -0.18 19.69 -1.96
C ILE A 63 0.03 18.17 -1.90
N CYS A 64 -0.72 17.40 -2.69
CA CYS A 64 -0.66 15.95 -2.68
C CYS A 64 0.69 15.42 -3.20
N TYR A 65 1.21 15.96 -4.30
CA TYR A 65 2.53 15.59 -4.80
C TYR A 65 3.67 16.06 -3.88
N ALA A 66 3.56 17.22 -3.25
CA ALA A 66 4.55 17.67 -2.26
C ALA A 66 4.57 16.78 -1.00
N PHE A 67 3.39 16.34 -0.54
CA PHE A 67 3.26 15.36 0.54
C PHE A 67 3.83 13.99 0.14
N GLY A 68 3.43 13.48 -1.02
CA GLY A 68 3.96 12.23 -1.59
C GLY A 68 5.49 12.25 -1.73
N TRP A 69 6.08 13.37 -2.18
CA TRP A 69 7.53 13.55 -2.23
C TRP A 69 8.18 13.44 -0.84
N LYS A 70 7.67 14.18 0.16
CA LYS A 70 8.23 14.14 1.52
C LYS A 70 8.16 12.75 2.15
N VAL A 71 7.13 11.97 1.84
CA VAL A 71 6.87 10.67 2.48
C VAL A 71 7.49 9.48 1.72
N LEU A 72 7.47 9.49 0.38
CA LEU A 72 7.94 8.38 -0.46
C LEU A 72 9.30 8.65 -1.15
N GLY A 73 9.77 9.89 -1.18
CA GLY A 73 11.09 10.26 -1.70
C GLY A 73 11.12 10.61 -3.20
N LYS A 74 12.34 10.70 -3.74
CA LYS A 74 12.60 11.24 -5.09
C LYS A 74 12.23 10.26 -6.22
N ASP A 75 12.43 8.96 -6.02
CA ASP A 75 12.11 7.95 -7.03
C ASP A 75 10.60 7.88 -7.29
N PHE A 76 9.79 8.03 -6.22
CA PHE A 76 8.33 8.12 -6.32
C PHE A 76 7.89 9.25 -7.25
N ILE A 77 8.43 10.45 -7.08
CA ILE A 77 8.10 11.60 -7.95
C ILE A 77 8.55 11.36 -9.39
N ALA A 78 9.70 10.73 -9.61
CA ALA A 78 10.14 10.39 -10.97
C ALA A 78 9.17 9.44 -11.68
N TYR A 79 8.73 8.36 -11.02
CA TYR A 79 7.72 7.45 -11.59
C TYR A 79 6.34 8.09 -11.71
N SER A 80 5.96 8.97 -10.78
CA SER A 80 4.68 9.70 -10.82
C SER A 80 4.63 10.71 -11.96
N ILE A 81 5.71 11.44 -12.24
CA ILE A 81 5.79 12.33 -13.40
C ILE A 81 5.63 11.52 -14.70
N ILE A 82 6.27 10.36 -14.82
CA ILE A 82 6.14 9.50 -16.00
C ILE A 82 4.71 8.95 -16.14
N ALA A 83 4.10 8.53 -15.03
CA ALA A 83 2.71 8.04 -15.02
C ALA A 83 1.71 9.15 -15.36
N GLY A 84 1.82 10.33 -14.73
CA GLY A 84 0.93 11.47 -14.94
C GLY A 84 1.07 12.11 -16.33
N LEU A 85 2.29 12.30 -16.83
CA LEU A 85 2.52 12.77 -18.20
C LEU A 85 2.03 11.74 -19.23
N GLY A 86 2.26 10.45 -18.98
CA GLY A 86 1.70 9.36 -19.79
C GLY A 86 0.17 9.41 -19.81
N PHE A 87 -0.45 9.58 -18.65
CA PHE A 87 -1.90 9.68 -18.50
C PHE A 87 -2.46 10.87 -19.30
N SER A 88 -1.92 12.09 -19.11
CA SER A 88 -2.35 13.25 -19.89
C SER A 88 -2.10 13.09 -21.39
N ALA A 89 -0.99 12.48 -21.81
CA ALA A 89 -0.69 12.24 -23.21
C ALA A 89 -1.68 11.25 -23.85
N PHE A 90 -1.98 10.12 -23.19
CA PHE A 90 -2.98 9.17 -23.69
C PHE A 90 -4.40 9.74 -23.63
N TYR A 91 -4.75 10.49 -22.59
CA TYR A 91 -6.04 11.17 -22.48
C TYR A 91 -6.24 12.16 -23.64
N ALA A 92 -5.26 13.01 -23.93
CA ALA A 92 -5.29 13.96 -25.06
C ALA A 92 -5.21 13.29 -26.45
N ILE A 93 -4.81 12.02 -26.53
CA ILE A 93 -4.93 11.21 -27.74
C ILE A 93 -6.36 10.68 -27.86
N PHE A 94 -6.92 10.09 -26.80
CA PHE A 94 -8.29 9.55 -26.79
C PHE A 94 -9.34 10.65 -27.00
N GLU A 95 -9.11 11.86 -26.49
CA GLU A 95 -9.97 13.04 -26.70
C GLU A 95 -10.14 13.45 -28.17
N ARG A 96 -9.27 12.98 -29.08
CA ARG A 96 -9.38 13.22 -30.53
C ARG A 96 -10.27 12.21 -31.26
N PHE A 97 -10.74 11.17 -30.57
CA PHE A 97 -11.61 10.14 -31.13
C PHE A 97 -13.00 10.24 -30.53
N ASP A 98 -14.03 10.04 -31.35
CA ASP A 98 -15.40 9.96 -30.84
C ASP A 98 -15.53 8.82 -29.81
N PRO A 99 -16.39 8.97 -28.79
CA PRO A 99 -16.57 7.95 -27.77
C PRO A 99 -17.02 6.63 -28.40
N LEU A 100 -16.20 5.59 -28.25
CA LEU A 100 -16.46 4.24 -28.77
C LEU A 100 -17.82 3.66 -28.38
N TRP A 101 -18.45 4.14 -27.31
CA TRP A 101 -19.76 3.66 -26.86
C TRP A 101 -20.71 4.79 -26.40
N PRO A 102 -21.32 5.55 -27.32
CA PRO A 102 -22.21 6.66 -26.96
C PRO A 102 -23.46 6.21 -26.19
N GLY A 103 -23.91 4.97 -26.40
CA GLY A 103 -25.05 4.37 -25.69
C GLY A 103 -24.81 4.11 -24.20
N LEU A 104 -23.57 4.15 -23.72
CA LEU A 104 -23.21 3.79 -22.33
C LEU A 104 -23.82 4.74 -21.29
N VAL A 105 -24.17 5.97 -21.69
CA VAL A 105 -24.91 6.96 -20.89
C VAL A 105 -26.26 6.42 -20.38
N ASN A 106 -26.90 5.54 -21.16
CA ASN A 106 -28.18 4.92 -20.78
C ASN A 106 -28.04 3.71 -19.83
N LEU A 107 -26.80 3.28 -19.57
CA LEU A 107 -26.48 2.08 -18.79
C LEU A 107 -25.50 2.42 -17.64
N PRO A 108 -25.89 3.30 -16.68
CA PRO A 108 -24.99 3.80 -15.64
C PRO A 108 -24.41 2.70 -14.74
N LEU A 109 -25.15 1.61 -14.51
CA LEU A 109 -24.63 0.45 -13.78
C LEU A 109 -23.46 -0.23 -14.53
N LEU A 110 -23.58 -0.38 -15.85
CA LEU A 110 -22.52 -0.97 -16.68
C LEU A 110 -21.32 -0.01 -16.78
N ALA A 111 -21.57 1.29 -16.90
CA ALA A 111 -20.52 2.31 -16.86
C ALA A 111 -19.76 2.30 -15.52
N ALA A 112 -20.45 2.19 -14.38
CA ALA A 112 -19.81 2.09 -13.07
C ALA A 112 -18.89 0.86 -12.98
N VAL A 113 -19.35 -0.31 -13.41
CA VAL A 113 -18.57 -1.56 -13.32
C VAL A 113 -17.39 -1.54 -14.30
N LEU A 114 -17.60 -1.14 -15.57
CA LEU A 114 -16.51 -1.06 -16.55
C LEU A 114 -15.50 0.02 -16.15
N GLY A 115 -15.96 1.21 -15.78
CA GLY A 115 -15.11 2.32 -15.32
C GLY A 115 -14.24 1.88 -14.15
N ALA A 116 -14.84 1.26 -13.13
CA ALA A 116 -14.11 0.71 -11.99
C ALA A 116 -13.03 -0.32 -12.39
N VAL A 117 -13.28 -1.16 -13.40
CA VAL A 117 -12.29 -2.11 -13.92
C VAL A 117 -11.11 -1.40 -14.59
N PHE A 118 -11.37 -0.49 -15.53
CA PHE A 118 -10.29 0.23 -16.21
C PHE A 118 -9.49 1.13 -15.25
N VAL A 119 -10.16 1.87 -14.38
CA VAL A 119 -9.52 2.73 -13.37
C VAL A 119 -8.73 1.89 -12.37
N GLY A 120 -9.35 0.87 -11.79
CA GLY A 120 -8.72 0.02 -10.77
C GLY A 120 -7.52 -0.77 -11.28
N VAL A 121 -7.55 -1.23 -12.53
CA VAL A 121 -6.40 -1.87 -13.18
C VAL A 121 -5.33 -0.83 -13.54
N GLY A 122 -5.70 0.29 -14.17
CA GLY A 122 -4.77 1.33 -14.60
C GLY A 122 -3.98 1.97 -13.46
N VAL A 123 -4.70 2.49 -12.45
CA VAL A 123 -4.11 3.01 -11.20
C VAL A 123 -3.31 1.90 -10.50
N GLY A 124 -3.87 0.69 -10.42
CA GLY A 124 -3.22 -0.46 -9.79
C GLY A 124 -1.86 -0.81 -10.38
N LEU A 125 -1.66 -0.67 -11.70
CA LEU A 125 -0.35 -0.85 -12.36
C LEU A 125 0.65 0.23 -11.96
N CYS A 126 0.25 1.50 -11.95
CA CYS A 126 1.13 2.62 -11.63
C CYS A 126 1.51 2.64 -10.13
N VAL A 127 0.53 2.48 -9.25
CA VAL A 127 0.74 2.38 -7.79
C VAL A 127 1.69 1.24 -7.44
N ARG A 128 1.57 0.10 -8.14
CA ARG A 128 2.41 -1.09 -7.92
C ARG A 128 3.91 -0.84 -8.13
N ILE A 129 4.28 -0.04 -9.12
CA ILE A 129 5.70 0.33 -9.36
C ILE A 129 6.17 1.47 -8.44
N GLY A 130 5.28 2.06 -7.64
CA GLY A 130 5.57 3.23 -6.80
C GLY A 130 5.48 4.55 -7.55
N GLY A 131 4.51 4.70 -8.46
CA GLY A 131 4.18 5.97 -9.12
C GLY A 131 2.69 6.29 -9.01
N ALA A 132 2.35 7.58 -8.89
CA ALA A 132 0.99 8.09 -8.88
C ALA A 132 0.66 8.73 -10.24
N PRO A 133 -0.33 8.23 -11.00
CA PRO A 133 -0.81 8.93 -12.20
C PRO A 133 -1.65 10.17 -11.82
N CYS A 134 -2.48 10.07 -10.77
CA CYS A 134 -3.28 11.18 -10.25
C CYS A 134 -2.80 11.64 -8.86
N ALA A 135 -3.21 12.85 -8.44
CA ALA A 135 -2.73 13.47 -7.21
C ALA A 135 -3.30 12.82 -5.94
N ASP A 136 -4.56 12.40 -5.98
CA ASP A 136 -5.21 11.58 -4.96
C ASP A 136 -4.52 10.21 -4.78
N ASP A 137 -4.00 9.59 -5.84
CA ASP A 137 -3.15 8.40 -5.72
C ASP A 137 -1.87 8.69 -4.91
N ALA A 138 -1.25 9.86 -5.14
CA ALA A 138 -0.06 10.29 -4.39
C ALA A 138 -0.37 10.51 -2.91
N LEU A 139 -1.53 11.12 -2.62
CA LEU A 139 -2.03 11.30 -1.26
C LEU A 139 -2.32 9.94 -0.59
N ALA A 140 -3.04 9.05 -1.27
CA ALA A 140 -3.40 7.72 -0.76
C ALA A 140 -2.14 6.89 -0.44
N MET A 141 -1.14 6.85 -1.33
CA MET A 141 0.13 6.16 -1.07
C MET A 141 0.93 6.80 0.07
N GLY A 142 0.88 8.13 0.21
CA GLY A 142 1.41 8.84 1.38
C GLY A 142 0.77 8.35 2.68
N PHE A 143 -0.56 8.32 2.73
CA PHE A 143 -1.31 7.82 3.88
C PHE A 143 -1.08 6.32 4.16
N VAL A 144 -0.92 5.46 3.15
CA VAL A 144 -0.52 4.05 3.34
C VAL A 144 0.82 3.97 4.08
N LYS A 145 1.79 4.81 3.70
CA LYS A 145 3.12 4.81 4.30
C LYS A 145 3.12 5.26 5.76
N LEU A 146 2.24 6.19 6.13
CA LEU A 146 2.06 6.67 7.51
C LEU A 146 1.24 5.71 8.37
N THR A 147 0.04 5.33 7.90
CA THR A 147 -0.97 4.59 8.69
C THR A 147 -0.78 3.08 8.67
N ARG A 148 0.02 2.55 7.74
CA ARG A 148 0.16 1.11 7.42
C ARG A 148 -1.15 0.40 7.03
N LEU A 149 -2.24 1.13 6.77
CA LEU A 149 -3.49 0.57 6.27
C LEU A 149 -3.34 0.09 4.82
N LYS A 150 -4.15 -0.90 4.43
CA LYS A 150 -4.18 -1.40 3.03
C LYS A 150 -4.77 -0.31 2.14
N ILE A 151 -4.18 -0.10 0.96
CA ILE A 151 -4.54 1.04 0.09
C ILE A 151 -6.04 1.08 -0.28
N GLN A 152 -6.65 -0.09 -0.48
CA GLN A 152 -8.08 -0.27 -0.73
C GLN A 152 -8.99 0.44 0.29
N TRP A 153 -8.58 0.51 1.57
CA TRP A 153 -9.35 1.19 2.61
C TRP A 153 -9.13 2.71 2.60
N ILE A 154 -7.94 3.18 2.19
CA ILE A 154 -7.63 4.60 2.15
C ILE A 154 -8.39 5.28 0.99
N TYR A 155 -8.41 4.66 -0.19
CA TYR A 155 -9.31 5.09 -1.28
C TYR A 155 -10.77 5.09 -0.81
N LEU A 156 -11.26 3.95 -0.29
CA LEU A 156 -12.66 3.82 0.09
C LEU A 156 -13.09 4.84 1.17
N ILE A 157 -12.26 5.12 2.18
CA ILE A 157 -12.55 6.16 3.19
C ILE A 157 -12.52 7.56 2.56
N SER A 158 -11.49 7.88 1.76
CA SER A 158 -11.39 9.17 1.05
C SER A 158 -12.62 9.42 0.18
N ASP A 159 -13.01 8.44 -0.63
CA ASP A 159 -14.08 8.56 -1.61
C ASP A 159 -15.45 8.58 -0.95
N VAL A 160 -15.67 7.79 0.11
CA VAL A 160 -16.91 7.85 0.91
C VAL A 160 -17.07 9.22 1.59
N VAL A 161 -15.99 9.82 2.09
CA VAL A 161 -16.05 11.17 2.68
C VAL A 161 -16.37 12.22 1.61
N VAL A 162 -15.69 12.20 0.46
CA VAL A 162 -15.91 13.16 -0.64
C VAL A 162 -17.30 13.01 -1.27
N LEU A 163 -17.75 11.78 -1.54
CA LEU A 163 -19.08 11.51 -2.08
C LEU A 163 -20.19 11.79 -1.04
N GLY A 164 -19.95 11.49 0.23
CA GLY A 164 -20.90 11.74 1.32
C GLY A 164 -21.15 13.23 1.53
N LEU A 165 -20.11 14.06 1.47
CA LEU A 165 -20.28 15.52 1.46
C LEU A 165 -20.93 16.02 0.15
N SER A 166 -20.63 15.38 -0.98
CA SER A 166 -21.23 15.72 -2.28
C SER A 166 -22.70 15.30 -2.42
N ALA A 167 -23.22 14.50 -1.50
CA ALA A 167 -24.66 14.21 -1.36
C ALA A 167 -25.53 15.43 -1.07
N THR A 168 -24.90 16.56 -0.69
CA THR A 168 -25.59 17.84 -0.52
C THR A 168 -26.04 18.50 -1.84
N TYR A 169 -25.43 18.15 -2.98
CA TYR A 169 -25.70 18.80 -4.27
C TYR A 169 -25.85 17.86 -5.48
N ILE A 170 -25.38 16.60 -5.40
CA ILE A 170 -25.51 15.61 -6.47
C ILE A 170 -26.76 14.73 -6.24
N PRO A 171 -27.58 14.42 -7.27
CA PRO A 171 -28.73 13.53 -7.12
C PRO A 171 -28.31 12.12 -6.68
N ILE A 172 -28.99 11.60 -5.65
CA ILE A 172 -28.73 10.30 -4.99
C ILE A 172 -28.57 9.13 -5.98
N ASN A 173 -29.35 9.10 -7.06
CA ASN A 173 -29.28 8.04 -8.07
C ASN A 173 -27.90 7.96 -8.72
N ARG A 174 -27.23 9.09 -8.97
CA ARG A 174 -25.87 9.12 -9.56
C ARG A 174 -24.82 8.75 -8.52
N LEU A 175 -24.99 9.22 -7.28
CA LEU A 175 -24.10 8.89 -6.17
C LEU A 175 -24.07 7.40 -5.84
N ALA A 176 -25.18 6.68 -5.98
CA ALA A 176 -25.21 5.24 -5.81
C ALA A 176 -24.30 4.51 -6.83
N TYR A 177 -24.30 4.94 -8.11
CA TYR A 177 -23.41 4.41 -9.13
C TYR A 177 -21.95 4.83 -8.93
N SER A 178 -21.70 6.08 -8.51
CA SER A 178 -20.36 6.54 -8.11
C SER A 178 -19.80 5.74 -6.94
N LEU A 179 -20.60 5.52 -5.89
CA LEU A 179 -20.21 4.75 -4.72
C LEU A 179 -19.88 3.29 -5.10
N LEU A 180 -20.70 2.68 -5.96
CA LEU A 180 -20.40 1.35 -6.50
C LEU A 180 -19.07 1.36 -7.30
N SER A 181 -18.87 2.36 -8.15
CA SER A 181 -17.65 2.51 -8.96
C SER A 181 -16.39 2.62 -8.09
N VAL A 182 -16.37 3.50 -7.09
CA VAL A 182 -15.20 3.70 -6.21
C VAL A 182 -14.94 2.51 -5.27
N VAL A 183 -16.00 1.83 -4.79
CA VAL A 183 -15.83 0.62 -3.98
C VAL A 183 -15.19 -0.49 -4.83
N LEU A 184 -15.68 -0.72 -6.04
CA LEU A 184 -15.12 -1.72 -6.95
C LEU A 184 -13.69 -1.37 -7.38
N SER A 185 -13.43 -0.11 -7.77
CA SER A 185 -12.09 0.32 -8.21
C SER A 185 -11.08 0.22 -7.06
N GLY A 186 -11.44 0.64 -5.85
CA GLY A 186 -10.60 0.54 -4.65
C GLY A 186 -10.25 -0.91 -4.28
N GLN A 187 -11.20 -1.85 -4.40
CA GLN A 187 -10.89 -3.27 -4.23
C GLN A 187 -9.96 -3.79 -5.34
N LEU A 188 -10.15 -3.37 -6.59
CA LEU A 188 -9.31 -3.76 -7.72
C LEU A 188 -7.88 -3.21 -7.62
N VAL A 189 -7.68 -1.95 -7.20
CA VAL A 189 -6.34 -1.42 -6.89
C VAL A 189 -5.67 -2.26 -5.79
N GLY A 190 -6.41 -2.59 -4.73
CA GLY A 190 -5.93 -3.48 -3.67
C GLY A 190 -5.56 -4.89 -4.16
N LEU A 191 -6.34 -5.47 -5.08
CA LEU A 191 -6.06 -6.75 -5.72
C LEU A 191 -4.81 -6.68 -6.61
N MET A 192 -4.70 -5.65 -7.46
CA MET A 192 -3.54 -5.42 -8.33
C MET A 192 -2.24 -5.22 -7.55
N GLN A 193 -2.31 -4.64 -6.35
CA GLN A 193 -1.17 -4.52 -5.44
C GLN A 193 -0.77 -5.86 -4.78
N ARG A 194 -1.73 -6.79 -4.60
CA ARG A 194 -1.49 -8.13 -4.02
C ARG A 194 -0.99 -9.17 -5.03
N ILE A 195 -1.46 -9.14 -6.28
CA ILE A 195 -1.06 -10.09 -7.33
C ILE A 195 0.47 -10.11 -7.47
N ARG A 196 1.12 -11.27 -7.39
CA ARG A 196 2.59 -11.38 -7.48
C ARG A 196 3.07 -11.63 -8.92
N LEU A 197 2.94 -10.63 -9.80
CA LEU A 197 3.76 -10.58 -11.03
C LEU A 197 5.26 -10.55 -10.66
N PRO A 198 6.15 -11.18 -11.46
CA PRO A 198 7.59 -11.26 -11.16
C PRO A 198 8.18 -9.87 -10.93
N LYS A 199 8.99 -9.75 -9.87
CA LYS A 199 9.61 -8.48 -9.46
C LYS A 199 10.58 -7.96 -10.52
N ALA A 200 10.08 -7.15 -11.44
CA ALA A 200 10.89 -6.04 -11.91
C ALA A 200 11.09 -5.08 -10.73
N VAL A 201 12.35 -4.83 -10.38
CA VAL A 201 12.84 -3.79 -9.46
C VAL A 201 12.93 -4.16 -7.97
N GLY A 202 14.08 -3.76 -7.38
CA GLY A 202 14.47 -4.08 -6.01
C GLY A 202 13.68 -3.26 -4.98
N LYS A 203 13.21 -3.96 -3.94
CA LYS A 203 12.36 -3.42 -2.88
C LYS A 203 13.10 -3.51 -1.55
N GLU A 204 14.07 -2.63 -1.33
CA GLU A 204 14.50 -2.35 0.04
C GLU A 204 13.50 -1.40 0.70
N ARG A 205 13.20 -1.68 1.97
CA ARG A 205 12.29 -0.91 2.85
C ARG A 205 10.77 -0.97 2.58
N ILE A 206 10.26 -2.08 2.03
CA ILE A 206 8.93 -2.63 2.42
C ILE A 206 8.96 -4.19 2.43
N LYS A 207 9.72 -4.79 3.36
CA LYS A 207 9.35 -6.11 3.94
C LYS A 207 8.14 -5.83 4.86
N ALA A 208 6.97 -6.42 4.60
CA ALA A 208 6.60 -7.80 4.90
C ALA A 208 6.22 -7.97 6.37
N ASP A 209 4.98 -7.53 6.69
CA ASP A 209 4.16 -8.02 7.79
C ASP A 209 2.78 -8.28 7.18
N SER A 210 2.59 -9.48 6.63
CA SER A 210 1.34 -9.89 5.97
C SER A 210 1.19 -11.41 5.97
N GLU A 211 1.49 -12.02 7.11
CA GLU A 211 1.19 -13.40 7.50
C GLU A 211 0.59 -13.37 8.92
N SER A 212 -0.17 -14.39 9.31
CA SER A 212 -0.98 -14.49 10.54
C SER A 212 -2.04 -13.39 10.79
N ALA A 213 -3.12 -13.43 10.00
CA ALA A 213 -4.44 -12.98 10.43
C ALA A 213 -5.53 -13.85 9.79
N CYS A 214 -5.56 -15.14 10.18
CA CYS A 214 -6.68 -16.08 10.05
C CYS A 214 -6.26 -17.45 10.64
N ALA A 215 -6.59 -17.69 11.90
CA ALA A 215 -6.69 -19.02 12.51
C ALA A 215 -7.52 -18.92 13.79
N ASN A 216 -8.84 -19.14 13.68
CA ASN A 216 -9.64 -19.68 14.78
C ASN A 216 -9.61 -21.21 14.60
N PRO A 217 -9.61 -21.96 15.70
CA PRO A 217 -10.82 -22.71 15.98
C PRO A 217 -11.37 -22.41 17.38
N ASP A 218 -12.69 -22.35 17.48
CA ASP A 218 -13.41 -22.52 18.72
C ASP A 218 -13.24 -23.96 19.22
N ASP A 219 -12.75 -24.16 20.44
CA ASP A 219 -13.07 -25.37 21.22
C ASP A 219 -12.80 -25.18 22.73
N GLN A 220 -13.67 -25.80 23.54
CA GLN A 220 -13.60 -26.00 25.00
C GLN A 220 -13.84 -24.78 25.92
N CYS A 221 -15.11 -24.62 26.29
CA CYS A 221 -15.52 -24.21 27.66
C CYS A 221 -15.10 -25.28 28.69
N GLY A 222 -15.00 -24.92 29.98
CA GLY A 222 -15.09 -25.90 31.06
C GLY A 222 -14.24 -25.63 32.30
N ASP A 223 -14.75 -24.76 33.18
CA ASP A 223 -14.75 -24.89 34.64
C ASP A 223 -13.45 -24.96 35.49
N SER A 224 -13.65 -24.55 36.74
CA SER A 224 -12.70 -24.43 37.84
C SER A 224 -12.32 -25.77 38.48
N GLU A 225 -11.11 -25.88 39.06
CA GLU A 225 -10.98 -26.05 40.53
C GLU A 225 -9.54 -25.92 41.07
N SER A 226 -9.50 -25.71 42.39
CA SER A 226 -8.36 -25.43 43.27
C SER A 226 -7.28 -26.52 43.38
N ALA A 227 -6.03 -26.09 43.61
CA ALA A 227 -5.15 -26.72 44.61
C ALA A 227 -4.03 -25.75 45.08
N CYS A 228 -4.27 -25.00 46.16
CA CYS A 228 -3.21 -24.31 46.90
C CYS A 228 -2.72 -25.19 48.06
N ALA A 229 -1.41 -25.38 48.18
CA ALA A 229 -0.76 -25.81 49.42
C ALA A 229 0.50 -24.94 49.65
N LYS A 230 0.52 -24.22 50.78
CA LYS A 230 1.63 -23.40 51.30
C LYS A 230 2.35 -24.22 52.43
N PRO A 231 3.23 -23.66 53.30
CA PRO A 231 3.99 -22.39 53.33
C PRO A 231 5.53 -22.68 53.41
N ASP A 232 6.48 -21.77 53.65
CA ASP A 232 6.73 -20.93 54.84
C ASP A 232 7.62 -19.69 54.55
N ASP A 233 7.56 -18.73 55.47
CA ASP A 233 8.03 -17.34 55.37
C ASP A 233 9.49 -17.09 55.87
N GLN A 234 9.93 -15.82 55.72
CA GLN A 234 11.05 -15.12 56.41
C GLN A 234 12.48 -15.44 55.90
N CYS A 235 13.42 -14.49 55.83
CA CYS A 235 13.47 -13.03 56.02
C CYS A 235 14.72 -12.52 55.25
N GLY A 236 14.96 -11.24 54.94
CA GLY A 236 14.24 -9.98 55.16
C GLY A 236 15.10 -8.82 54.60
N ASP A 237 14.55 -7.62 54.44
CA ASP A 237 15.26 -6.47 53.85
C ASP A 237 16.33 -5.86 54.77
N SER A 238 17.44 -5.38 54.18
CA SER A 238 17.97 -4.01 54.41
C SER A 238 19.28 -3.74 53.64
N GLU A 239 19.34 -2.56 53.01
CA GLU A 239 20.45 -1.57 53.00
C GLU A 239 21.93 -2.01 52.80
N SER A 240 22.83 -1.22 52.20
CA SER A 240 22.77 0.04 51.43
C SER A 240 24.12 0.21 50.68
N ALA A 241 24.33 1.32 49.99
CA ALA A 241 25.52 1.55 49.17
C ALA A 241 26.85 1.63 49.96
N CYS A 242 27.97 1.22 49.34
CA CYS A 242 29.10 2.11 49.01
C CYS A 242 30.32 1.42 48.34
N ALA A 243 31.09 2.25 47.63
CA ALA A 243 32.52 2.13 47.30
C ALA A 243 33.06 0.94 46.45
N LYS A 244 33.57 1.29 45.25
CA LYS A 244 34.92 0.89 44.82
C LYS A 244 35.90 1.93 45.36
N PRO A 245 37.14 1.58 45.75
CA PRO A 245 38.31 1.46 44.85
C PRO A 245 39.19 0.23 45.24
N ASP A 246 40.37 -0.10 44.69
CA ASP A 246 41.16 0.26 43.49
C ASP A 246 42.12 -0.94 43.18
N ASP A 247 43.14 -0.74 42.33
CA ASP A 247 44.37 -1.55 42.20
C ASP A 247 44.34 -2.85 41.36
N GLN A 248 45.43 -3.26 40.68
CA GLN A 248 46.44 -2.55 39.86
C GLN A 248 47.35 -3.61 39.18
N HIS A 249 47.94 -3.30 38.01
CA HIS A 249 48.93 -4.11 37.28
C HIS A 249 48.46 -5.52 36.80
N GLY A 250 49.00 -6.13 35.74
CA GLY A 250 49.99 -5.66 34.77
C GLY A 250 50.33 -6.75 33.74
N ASP A 251 50.83 -6.32 32.58
CA ASP A 251 51.83 -6.99 31.72
C ASP A 251 51.57 -8.36 31.03
N SER A 252 51.52 -8.26 29.69
CA SER A 252 52.48 -8.89 28.75
C SER A 252 52.45 -10.40 28.41
N GLU A 253 52.64 -10.64 27.10
CA GLU A 253 53.27 -11.82 26.48
C GLU A 253 52.54 -13.19 26.59
N SER A 254 52.70 -14.14 25.66
CA SER A 254 53.29 -14.12 24.30
C SER A 254 52.68 -15.27 23.47
N ALA A 255 52.99 -15.33 22.17
CA ALA A 255 52.58 -16.42 21.29
C ALA A 255 53.48 -17.66 21.43
N CYS A 256 52.98 -18.83 21.00
CA CYS A 256 53.64 -19.85 20.15
C CYS A 256 53.41 -21.33 20.54
N ALA A 257 53.36 -22.15 19.47
CA ALA A 257 53.75 -23.56 19.39
C ALA A 257 52.86 -24.68 20.01
N LYS A 258 52.21 -25.42 19.09
CA LYS A 258 51.92 -26.87 19.13
C LYS A 258 53.23 -27.69 19.31
N PRO A 259 53.23 -29.00 19.68
CA PRO A 259 52.25 -30.03 19.25
C PRO A 259 52.00 -31.18 20.29
N ASP A 260 51.56 -32.44 20.02
CA ASP A 260 51.25 -33.20 18.78
C ASP A 260 50.23 -34.37 18.96
N ASP A 261 49.91 -35.05 17.85
CA ASP A 261 49.46 -36.45 17.64
C ASP A 261 48.64 -37.26 18.69
N GLN A 262 47.44 -37.71 18.26
CA GLN A 262 47.19 -39.15 18.02
C GLN A 262 45.94 -39.41 17.14
N CYS A 263 46.09 -40.24 16.11
CA CYS A 263 45.00 -40.90 15.38
C CYS A 263 44.64 -42.24 16.05
N GLY A 264 43.38 -42.68 15.93
CA GLY A 264 42.93 -43.97 16.47
C GLY A 264 41.51 -44.36 16.09
N ASP A 265 41.37 -44.94 14.90
CA ASP A 265 40.45 -46.01 14.48
C ASP A 265 38.92 -45.95 14.65
N SER A 266 38.27 -46.35 13.56
CA SER A 266 36.85 -46.69 13.42
C SER A 266 36.59 -48.16 13.74
N GLU A 267 35.48 -48.48 14.43
CA GLU A 267 34.44 -49.44 14.01
C GLU A 267 33.46 -49.80 15.16
N SER A 268 32.15 -49.74 14.88
CA SER A 268 31.15 -50.76 15.28
C SER A 268 29.78 -50.38 14.71
N ALA A 269 28.96 -51.40 14.46
CA ALA A 269 27.79 -51.32 13.56
C ALA A 269 26.45 -51.57 14.29
N CYS A 270 25.40 -51.83 13.48
CA CYS A 270 24.03 -52.25 13.81
C CYS A 270 23.02 -51.11 14.13
N ALA A 271 21.77 -51.15 13.64
CA ALA A 271 21.18 -51.96 12.57
C ALA A 271 19.84 -51.32 12.10
N LYS A 272 19.41 -51.63 10.87
CA LYS A 272 17.99 -51.55 10.48
C LYS A 272 17.23 -52.77 11.01
N PRO A 273 15.90 -52.69 11.07
CA PRO A 273 15.13 -53.61 10.22
C PRO A 273 14.06 -52.91 9.37
N ASP A 274 13.90 -53.40 8.14
CA ASP A 274 12.66 -53.31 7.36
C ASP A 274 11.90 -54.65 7.50
N ASP A 275 10.75 -54.80 6.82
CA ASP A 275 9.86 -55.98 6.68
C ASP A 275 8.83 -56.27 7.81
N GLN A 276 7.58 -55.86 7.57
CA GLN A 276 6.53 -56.74 7.00
C GLN A 276 5.40 -55.95 6.34
#